data_AF-A0A930S829-F1
#
_entry.id   AF-A0A930S829-F1
#
_cell.length_a   1.000
_cell.length_b   1.000
_cell.length_c   1.000
_cell.angle_alpha   90.00
_cell.angle_beta   90.00
_cell.angle_gamma   90.00
#
_symmetry.space_group_name_H-M   'P 1'
#
loop_
_entity.id
_entity.type
_entity.pdbx_description
1 polymer ?
#
loop_
_entity_poly.entity_id
_entity_poly.type
_entity_poly.pdbx_seq_one_letter_code
_entity_poly.pdbx_strand_id
1 'polypeptide(L)' 'MSKMKFTLNPLGVSALLRSGEMQGLLQEKGQAVVERAGDGFELTVSPGQKRANAKISTTDIKSMKKNAKQNILLKALK' A
#
# COMPACT_ATOMS: atom_id res chain seq x y z
N MET A 1 2.90 -3.26 -39.95
CA MET A 1 2.22 -3.17 -38.64
C MET A 1 1.72 -1.73 -38.46
N SER A 2 0.41 -1.52 -38.56
CA SER A 2 -0.17 -0.18 -38.34
C SER A 2 0.13 0.30 -36.92
N LYS A 3 0.41 1.60 -36.73
CA LYS A 3 0.66 2.21 -35.42
C LYS A 3 -0.63 2.23 -34.59
N MET A 4 -0.96 1.13 -33.93
CA MET A 4 -2.09 1.11 -33.00
C MET A 4 -1.72 1.92 -31.74
N LYS A 5 -2.54 2.92 -31.39
CA LYS A 5 -2.38 3.72 -30.17
C LYS A 5 -3.37 3.25 -29.13
N PHE A 6 -2.89 2.58 -28.10
CA PHE A 6 -3.70 2.25 -26.93
C PHE A 6 -3.81 3.46 -26.01
N THR A 7 -5.05 3.88 -25.71
CA THR A 7 -5.34 4.99 -24.79
C THR A 7 -6.14 4.48 -23.61
N LEU A 8 -5.65 4.76 -22.40
CA LEU A 8 -6.36 4.40 -21.17
C LEU A 8 -7.64 5.22 -21.02
N ASN A 9 -8.70 4.58 -20.55
CA ASN A 9 -9.93 5.26 -20.11
C ASN A 9 -9.71 5.81 -18.68
N PRO A 10 -9.60 7.14 -18.48
CA PRO A 10 -9.29 7.70 -17.16
C PRO A 10 -10.37 7.40 -16.13
N LEU A 11 -11.65 7.40 -16.53
CA LEU A 11 -12.78 7.09 -15.65
C LEU A 11 -12.76 5.62 -15.24
N GLY A 12 -12.50 4.72 -16.20
CA GLY A 12 -12.37 3.29 -15.93
C GLY A 12 -11.23 2.97 -14.97
N VAL A 13 -10.06 3.59 -15.18
CA VAL A 13 -8.92 3.46 -14.25
C VAL A 13 -9.28 4.01 -12.87
N SER A 14 -9.97 5.14 -12.80
CA SER A 14 -10.40 5.73 -11.53
C SER A 14 -11.38 4.84 -10.77
N ALA A 15 -12.33 4.20 -11.46
CA ALA A 15 -13.27 3.24 -10.87
C ALA A 15 -12.54 1.99 -10.37
N LEU A 16 -11.61 1.45 -11.18
CA LEU A 16 -10.78 0.31 -10.79
C LEU A 16 -9.96 0.59 -9.53
N LEU A 17 -9.34 1.77 -9.41
CA LEU A 17 -8.58 2.14 -8.21
C LEU A 17 -9.45 2.24 -6.95
N ARG A 18 -10.74 2.62 -7.10
CA ARG A 18 -11.70 2.69 -5.99
C ARG A 18 -12.43 1.37 -5.72
N SER A 19 -12.23 0.36 -6.55
CA SER A 19 -12.91 -0.93 -6.41
C SER A 19 -12.51 -1.63 -5.12
N GLY A 20 -13.45 -2.37 -4.54
CA GLY A 20 -13.19 -3.19 -3.35
C GLY A 20 -12.11 -4.24 -3.61
N GLU A 21 -12.01 -4.76 -4.83
CA GLU A 21 -10.95 -5.71 -5.24
C GLU A 21 -9.56 -5.08 -5.12
N MET A 22 -9.37 -3.85 -5.61
CA MET A 22 -8.09 -3.14 -5.50
C MET A 22 -7.75 -2.84 -4.03
N GLN A 23 -8.74 -2.46 -3.22
CA GLN A 23 -8.52 -2.25 -1.79
C GLN A 23 -8.18 -3.56 -1.08
N GLY A 24 -8.83 -4.68 -1.43
CA GLY A 24 -8.56 -6.01 -0.89
C GLY A 24 -7.15 -6.49 -1.23
N LEU A 25 -6.70 -6.29 -2.47
CA LEU A 25 -5.32 -6.57 -2.88
C LEU A 25 -4.31 -5.78 -2.05
N LEU A 26 -4.54 -4.47 -1.88
CA LEU A 26 -3.67 -3.61 -1.08
C LEU A 26 -3.67 -4.02 0.41
N GLN A 27 -4.82 -4.44 0.93
CA GLN A 27 -4.96 -4.95 2.29
C GLN A 27 -4.13 -6.21 2.48
N GLU A 28 -4.24 -7.19 1.58
CA GLU A 28 -3.45 -8.44 1.63
C GLU A 28 -1.95 -8.14 1.62
N LYS A 29 -1.49 -7.32 0.67
CA LYS A 29 -0.07 -6.96 0.56
C LYS A 29 0.42 -6.18 1.77
N GLY A 30 -0.38 -5.23 2.26
CA GLY A 30 -0.05 -4.47 3.46
C GLY A 30 0.03 -5.36 4.70
N GLN A 31 -0.91 -6.30 4.86
CA GLN A 31 -0.98 -7.18 6.01
C GLN A 31 0.26 -8.08 6.09
N ALA A 32 0.70 -8.63 4.96
CA ALA A 32 1.93 -9.41 4.89
C ALA A 32 3.19 -8.62 5.29
N VAL A 33 3.20 -7.29 5.11
CA VAL A 33 4.30 -6.43 5.58
C VAL A 33 4.18 -6.16 7.08
N VAL A 34 2.96 -5.90 7.59
CA VAL A 34 2.72 -5.71 9.03
C VAL A 34 3.10 -6.96 9.83
N GLU A 35 2.69 -8.14 9.37
CA GLU A 35 3.03 -9.42 10.02
C GLU A 35 4.55 -9.64 10.11
N ARG A 36 5.31 -9.22 9.08
CA ARG A 36 6.77 -9.26 9.10
C ARG A 36 7.41 -8.19 9.98
N ALA A 37 6.78 -7.02 10.09
CA ALA A 37 7.26 -5.92 10.93
C ALA A 37 7.02 -6.21 12.43
N GLY A 38 5.97 -6.96 12.75
CA GLY A 38 5.58 -7.36 14.10
C GLY A 38 4.75 -6.30 14.81
N ASP A 39 4.75 -6.36 16.15
CA ASP A 39 3.95 -5.46 16.98
C ASP A 39 4.35 -3.99 16.83
N GLY A 40 3.36 -3.10 16.96
CA GLY A 40 3.57 -1.65 16.93
C GLY A 40 3.46 -1.01 15.56
N PHE A 41 2.94 -1.75 14.57
CA PHE A 41 2.67 -1.27 13.22
C PHE A 41 1.19 -1.45 12.87
N GLU A 42 0.62 -0.45 12.20
CA GLU A 42 -0.75 -0.43 11.74
C GLU A 42 -0.80 -0.26 10.22
N LEU A 43 -1.78 -0.88 9.59
CA LEU A 43 -2.08 -0.76 8.16
C LEU A 43 -3.32 0.11 7.96
N THR A 44 -3.22 1.07 7.05
CA THR A 44 -4.34 1.87 6.55
C THR A 44 -4.38 1.75 5.04
N VAL A 45 -5.49 1.27 4.50
CA VAL A 45 -5.73 1.20 3.05
C VAL A 45 -6.69 2.30 2.63
N SER A 46 -6.37 3.00 1.54
CA SER A 46 -7.21 4.06 1.01
C SER A 46 -7.14 4.14 -0.52
N PRO A 47 -8.26 4.41 -1.20
CA PRO A 47 -8.26 4.58 -2.65
C PRO A 47 -7.66 5.91 -3.14
N GLY A 48 -7.41 6.87 -2.24
CA GLY A 48 -6.87 8.20 -2.57
C GLY A 48 -7.62 8.97 -3.67
N GLN A 49 -7.07 10.11 -4.11
CA GLN A 49 -7.66 10.87 -5.22
C GLN A 49 -7.25 10.33 -6.60
N LYS A 50 -5.95 10.02 -6.76
CA LYS A 50 -5.34 9.59 -8.04
C LYS A 50 -4.67 8.22 -7.96
N ARG A 51 -4.59 7.62 -6.77
CA ARG A 51 -3.88 6.36 -6.51
C ARG A 51 -4.51 5.66 -5.31
N ALA A 52 -4.69 4.35 -5.42
CA ALA A 52 -4.96 3.50 -4.28
C ALA A 52 -3.63 3.18 -3.57
N ASN A 53 -3.62 3.22 -2.24
CA ASN A 53 -2.42 2.97 -1.45
C ASN A 53 -2.71 2.17 -0.17
N ALA A 54 -1.70 1.39 0.21
CA ALA A 54 -1.55 0.82 1.54
C ALA A 54 -0.48 1.65 2.27
N LYS A 55 -0.83 2.24 3.41
CA LYS A 55 0.09 2.97 4.28
C LYS A 55 0.30 2.15 5.53
N ILE A 56 1.57 1.93 5.88
CA ILE A 56 1.95 1.30 7.14
C ILE A 56 2.60 2.36 8.02
N SER A 57 2.17 2.46 9.27
CA SER A 57 2.65 3.44 10.23
C SER A 57 2.90 2.79 11.57
N THR A 58 3.72 3.43 12.40
CA THR A 58 3.99 2.99 13.77
C THR A 58 2.95 3.55 14.72
N THR A 59 2.50 2.75 15.68
CA THR A 59 1.47 3.14 16.65
C THR A 59 1.99 3.98 17.82
N ASP A 60 3.28 3.87 18.14
CA ASP A 60 3.86 4.48 19.34
C ASP A 60 5.32 4.91 19.16
N ILE A 61 5.79 5.77 20.08
CA ILE A 61 7.12 6.37 20.04
C ILE A 61 8.23 5.31 20.19
N LYS A 62 7.99 4.21 20.91
CA LYS A 62 9.00 3.14 21.05
C LYS A 62 9.17 2.42 19.72
N SER A 63 8.05 2.08 19.06
CA SER A 63 8.03 1.47 17.73
C SER A 63 8.65 2.38 16.65
N MET A 64 8.39 3.70 16.71
CA MET A 64 9.08 4.68 15.86
C MET A 64 10.60 4.63 16.00
N LYS A 65 11.11 4.71 17.25
CA LYS A 65 12.55 4.67 17.52
C LYS A 65 13.17 3.33 17.08
N LYS A 66 12.48 2.22 17.36
CA LYS A 66 12.92 0.88 16.98
C LYS A 66 12.99 0.73 15.45
N ASN A 67 11.96 1.18 14.74
CA ASN A 67 11.90 1.18 13.28
C ASN A 67 13.05 2.00 12.68
N ALA A 68 13.28 3.22 13.17
CA ALA A 68 14.36 4.08 12.68
C ALA A 68 15.76 3.49 12.93
N LYS A 69 15.97 2.81 14.07
CA LYS A 69 17.25 2.19 14.41
C LYS A 69 17.53 0.92 13.61
N GLN A 70 16.50 0.11 13.36
CA GLN A 70 16.65 -1.24 12.81
C GLN A 70 16.20 -1.38 11.35
N ASN A 71 15.63 -0.32 10.75
CA ASN A 71 15.05 -0.30 9.41
C ASN A 71 13.99 -1.38 9.21
N ILE A 72 13.08 -1.54 10.18
CA ILE A 72 12.14 -2.67 10.24
C ILE A 72 11.24 -2.67 9.01
N LEU A 73 10.55 -1.56 8.73
CA LEU A 73 9.65 -1.48 7.57
C LEU A 73 10.37 -1.71 6.25
N LEU A 74 11.58 -1.16 6.08
CA LEU A 74 12.37 -1.36 4.86
C LEU A 74 12.74 -2.84 4.66
N LYS A 75 13.07 -3.54 5.74
CA LYS A 75 13.38 -4.99 5.70
C LYS A 75 12.12 -5.84 5.50
N ALA A 76 10.97 -5.35 5.97
CA ALA A 76 9.68 -6.00 5.82
C ALA A 76 9.05 -5.81 4.42
N LEU A 77 9.66 -5.04 3.50
CA LEU A 77 9.15 -4.82 2.13
C LEU A 77 9.65 -5.83 1.09
N LYS A 78 10.33 -6.91 1.52
CA LYS A 78 10.83 -7.96 0.61
C LYS A 78 9.73 -8.68 -0.16
#